data_AF-A0A5C8EQT7-F1
#
_entry.id   AF-A0A5C8EQT7-F1
#
_cell.length_a   1.000
_cell.length_b   1.000
_cell.length_c   1.000
_cell.angle_alpha   90.00
_cell.angle_beta   90.00
_cell.angle_gamma   90.00
#
_symmetry.space_group_name_H-M   'P 1'
#
loop_
_entity.id
_entity.type
_entity.pdbx_description
1 polymer ?
#
loop_
_entity_poly.entity_id
_entity_poly.type
_entity_poly.pdbx_seq_one_letter_code
_entity_poly.pdbx_strand_id
1 'polypeptide(L)'
;MIKKIILIFMLILLISCNKNNNITTVDEIEPNDDEEYAQFIESNISLKGSLNIDDIDYYHIKPTNGFIMNFGFYANNNSDIVLEFYNKENKDIIFRFETQKAKNYFGHIELKNIVLKQNEYLLKLTSQDEIDYNLKLNFSEDYKYKNENEYNDNIFYAEEIEYPNQKINGFFIKKELALDEKIKQYLKNENIIDIDFYKIKNYTDIDSYINIILEYKEDIEIILFDENHNYIRKSINRIDNINFSRNKKYYIALIYYGEKYLIEQYILYYEFSNR
;
A
#
# COMPACT_ATOMS: atom_id res chain seq x y z
N MET A 1 46.28 4.48 -26.11
CA MET A 1 45.06 4.70 -26.93
C MET A 1 43.87 3.89 -26.40
N ILE A 2 44.01 2.57 -26.20
CA ILE A 2 42.97 1.66 -25.67
C ILE A 2 42.38 2.12 -24.31
N LYS A 3 43.23 2.55 -23.36
CA LYS A 3 42.75 3.06 -22.05
C LYS A 3 41.86 4.31 -22.13
N LYS A 4 42.06 5.19 -23.14
CA LYS A 4 41.18 6.36 -23.36
C LYS A 4 39.84 5.95 -23.97
N ILE A 5 39.83 4.94 -24.84
CA ILE A 5 38.60 4.43 -25.48
C ILE A 5 37.71 3.72 -24.44
N ILE A 6 38.29 2.91 -23.56
CA ILE A 6 37.56 2.25 -22.46
C ILE A 6 36.94 3.28 -21.51
N LEU A 7 37.66 4.35 -21.19
CA LEU A 7 37.16 5.42 -20.32
C LEU A 7 36.00 6.19 -20.97
N ILE A 8 36.07 6.45 -22.28
CA ILE A 8 35.00 7.11 -23.04
C ILE A 8 33.77 6.18 -23.14
N PHE A 9 33.96 4.88 -23.35
CA PHE A 9 32.86 3.91 -23.37
C PHE A 9 32.17 3.79 -22.00
N MET A 10 32.94 3.76 -20.91
CA MET A 10 32.42 3.82 -19.54
C MET A 10 31.64 5.12 -19.29
N LEU A 11 32.15 6.27 -19.75
CA LEU A 11 31.46 7.55 -19.59
C LEU A 11 30.15 7.60 -20.39
N ILE A 12 30.14 7.08 -21.63
CA ILE A 12 28.93 6.98 -22.46
C ILE A 12 27.91 6.02 -21.84
N LEU A 13 28.34 4.88 -21.30
CA LEU A 13 27.47 3.94 -20.57
C LEU A 13 26.87 4.56 -19.30
N LEU A 14 27.65 5.35 -18.56
CA LEU A 14 27.17 6.09 -17.39
C LEU A 14 26.18 7.20 -17.77
N ILE A 15 26.38 7.88 -18.91
CA ILE A 15 25.47 8.91 -19.42
C ILE A 15 24.20 8.31 -20.04
N SER A 16 24.29 7.12 -20.67
CA SER A 16 23.11 6.40 -21.21
C SER A 16 22.28 5.70 -20.13
N CYS A 17 22.83 5.52 -18.93
CA CYS A 17 22.10 5.05 -17.75
C CYS A 17 21.54 6.18 -16.88
N ASN A 18 21.52 7.43 -17.35
CA ASN A 18 20.61 8.42 -16.77
C ASN A 18 19.20 8.07 -17.25
N LYS A 19 18.44 7.37 -16.39
CA LYS A 19 16.99 7.23 -16.58
C LYS A 19 16.40 8.63 -16.70
N ASN A 20 15.97 8.97 -17.90
CA ASN A 20 15.08 10.11 -18.08
C ASN A 20 13.79 9.76 -17.36
N ASN A 21 13.59 10.32 -16.16
CA ASN A 21 12.32 10.31 -15.44
C ASN A 21 11.28 11.21 -16.15
N ASN A 22 11.22 11.17 -17.49
CA ASN A 22 10.27 11.95 -18.26
C ASN A 22 8.91 11.30 -18.08
N ILE A 23 8.02 12.00 -17.37
CA ILE A 23 6.61 11.65 -17.28
C ILE A 23 6.00 11.92 -18.65
N THR A 24 5.53 10.88 -19.32
CA THR A 24 4.83 11.03 -20.60
C THR A 24 3.37 11.35 -20.30
N THR A 25 2.84 12.44 -20.86
CA THR A 25 1.40 12.70 -20.80
C THR A 25 0.72 11.99 -21.95
N VAL A 26 -0.29 11.19 -21.66
CA VAL A 26 -1.08 10.43 -22.65
C VAL A 26 -2.57 10.61 -22.36
N ASP A 27 -3.38 10.40 -23.38
CA ASP A 27 -4.82 10.27 -23.21
C ASP A 27 -5.17 8.77 -23.12
N GLU A 28 -6.31 8.49 -22.51
CA GLU A 28 -6.99 7.20 -22.54
C GLU A 28 -7.27 6.74 -23.98
N ILE A 29 -7.28 5.43 -24.18
CA ILE A 29 -7.52 4.79 -25.48
C ILE A 29 -8.66 3.78 -25.33
N GLU A 30 -9.83 4.14 -25.87
CA GLU A 30 -10.99 3.26 -25.96
C GLU A 30 -10.96 2.27 -27.15
N PRO A 31 -11.62 1.10 -27.05
CA PRO A 31 -12.29 0.58 -25.85
C PRO A 31 -11.29 -0.03 -24.85
N ASN A 32 -11.46 0.24 -23.56
CA ASN A 32 -10.70 -0.41 -22.47
C ASN A 32 -11.59 -1.03 -21.37
N ASP A 33 -12.87 -1.27 -21.70
CA ASP A 33 -13.96 -1.80 -20.86
C ASP A 33 -13.70 -3.17 -20.19
N ASP A 34 -12.72 -3.94 -20.66
CA ASP A 34 -12.45 -5.31 -20.23
C ASP A 34 -10.95 -5.55 -19.99
N GLU A 35 -10.63 -6.51 -19.11
CA GLU A 35 -9.24 -6.88 -18.78
C GLU A 35 -8.39 -7.26 -20.02
N GLU A 36 -9.01 -7.80 -21.08
CA GLU A 36 -8.33 -8.18 -22.33
C GLU A 36 -7.89 -6.96 -23.16
N TYR A 37 -8.65 -5.87 -23.10
CA TYR A 37 -8.43 -4.63 -23.84
C TYR A 37 -7.78 -3.52 -23.00
N ALA A 38 -7.41 -3.84 -21.77
CA ALA A 38 -6.78 -2.90 -20.84
C ALA A 38 -5.60 -2.14 -21.47
N GLN A 39 -5.61 -0.81 -21.36
CA GLN A 39 -4.56 0.03 -21.91
C GLN A 39 -3.23 -0.23 -21.18
N PHE A 40 -2.17 -0.51 -21.94
CA PHE A 40 -0.88 -0.89 -21.39
C PHE A 40 -0.10 0.32 -20.85
N ILE A 41 0.47 0.16 -19.65
CA ILE A 41 1.34 1.12 -18.99
C ILE A 41 2.65 0.44 -18.60
N GLU A 42 3.74 0.82 -19.28
CA GLU A 42 5.07 0.21 -19.10
C GLU A 42 6.11 1.16 -18.47
N SER A 43 5.79 2.44 -18.31
CA SER A 43 6.72 3.47 -17.84
C SER A 43 6.01 4.61 -17.09
N ASN A 44 6.76 5.64 -16.66
CA ASN A 44 6.20 6.78 -15.95
C ASN A 44 5.21 7.55 -16.84
N ILE A 45 3.98 7.70 -16.37
CA ILE A 45 2.93 8.39 -17.12
C ILE A 45 2.11 9.37 -16.28
N SER A 46 1.51 10.33 -16.99
CA SER A 46 0.34 11.08 -16.57
C SER A 46 -0.74 10.86 -17.62
N LEU A 47 -1.72 10.02 -17.32
CA LEU A 47 -2.84 9.71 -18.20
C LEU A 47 -4.03 10.60 -17.90
N LYS A 48 -4.70 11.10 -18.94
CA LYS A 48 -6.00 11.76 -18.86
C LYS A 48 -7.07 10.82 -19.38
N GLY A 49 -8.09 10.56 -18.58
CA GLY A 49 -9.20 9.71 -18.96
C GLY A 49 -10.53 10.32 -18.55
N SER A 50 -11.60 9.70 -19.03
CA SER A 50 -12.96 10.09 -18.72
C SER A 50 -13.88 8.88 -18.73
N LEU A 51 -14.54 8.61 -17.61
CA LEU A 51 -15.60 7.59 -17.55
C LEU A 51 -16.95 8.21 -17.84
N ASN A 52 -17.74 7.51 -18.64
CA ASN A 52 -19.19 7.74 -18.73
C ASN A 52 -19.94 6.89 -17.69
N ILE A 53 -21.27 7.03 -17.63
CA ILE A 53 -22.11 6.15 -16.78
C ILE A 53 -22.02 4.71 -17.31
N ASP A 54 -21.84 3.75 -16.40
CA ASP A 54 -21.68 2.30 -16.67
C ASP A 54 -20.37 1.90 -17.37
N ASP A 55 -19.45 2.85 -17.53
CA ASP A 55 -18.13 2.69 -18.14
C ASP A 55 -17.11 2.06 -17.15
N ILE A 56 -16.11 1.35 -17.67
CA ILE A 56 -15.08 0.71 -16.85
C ILE A 56 -13.71 0.83 -17.50
N ASP A 57 -12.80 1.56 -16.87
CA ASP A 57 -11.45 1.68 -17.44
C ASP A 57 -10.53 0.63 -16.84
N TYR A 58 -9.97 -0.24 -17.69
CA TYR A 58 -8.88 -1.12 -17.31
C TYR A 58 -7.52 -0.64 -17.83
N TYR A 59 -6.53 -0.66 -16.93
CA TYR A 59 -5.15 -0.35 -17.21
C TYR A 59 -4.24 -1.51 -16.82
N HIS A 60 -3.46 -2.01 -17.78
CA HIS A 60 -2.52 -3.10 -17.57
C HIS A 60 -1.12 -2.55 -17.26
N ILE A 61 -0.67 -2.76 -16.04
CA ILE A 61 0.58 -2.22 -15.50
C ILE A 61 1.60 -3.35 -15.39
N LYS A 62 2.66 -3.25 -16.18
CA LYS A 62 3.80 -4.17 -16.18
C LYS A 62 5.09 -3.38 -16.27
N PRO A 63 5.62 -2.87 -15.14
CA PRO A 63 6.77 -2.00 -15.17
C PRO A 63 8.01 -2.78 -15.63
N THR A 64 8.67 -2.28 -16.67
CA THR A 64 9.90 -2.89 -17.21
C THR A 64 11.16 -2.46 -16.44
N ASN A 65 11.11 -1.32 -15.75
CA ASN A 65 12.27 -0.63 -15.19
C ASN A 65 12.05 -0.14 -13.75
N GLY A 66 11.13 -0.74 -12.99
CA GLY A 66 10.86 -0.37 -11.60
C GLY A 66 10.05 -1.42 -10.85
N PHE A 67 10.31 -1.52 -9.55
CA PHE A 67 9.61 -2.39 -8.59
C PHE A 67 8.88 -1.59 -7.53
N ILE A 68 8.91 -0.26 -7.63
CA ILE A 68 8.18 0.64 -6.76
C ILE A 68 7.37 1.57 -7.63
N MET A 69 6.10 1.75 -7.29
CA MET A 69 5.17 2.65 -7.93
C MET A 69 4.70 3.71 -6.92
N ASN A 70 4.79 4.98 -7.31
CA ASN A 70 3.96 6.03 -6.74
C ASN A 70 2.73 6.16 -7.63
N PHE A 71 1.56 6.10 -7.01
CA PHE A 71 0.26 6.22 -7.65
C PHE A 71 -0.38 7.54 -7.26
N GLY A 72 -0.99 8.20 -8.24
CA GLY A 72 -1.79 9.39 -8.04
C GLY A 72 -3.04 9.32 -8.90
N PHE A 73 -4.21 9.56 -8.33
CA PHE A 73 -5.46 9.69 -9.05
C PHE A 73 -6.09 11.02 -8.69
N TYR A 74 -6.42 11.84 -9.69
CA TYR A 74 -6.95 13.18 -9.49
C TYR A 74 -8.27 13.32 -10.21
N ALA A 75 -9.30 13.73 -9.50
CA ALA A 75 -10.66 13.92 -10.01
C ALA A 75 -11.24 15.24 -9.52
N ASN A 76 -11.92 15.96 -10.41
CA ASN A 76 -12.35 17.33 -10.12
C ASN A 76 -13.84 17.45 -9.72
N ASN A 77 -14.57 16.34 -9.66
CA ASN A 77 -16.01 16.30 -9.37
C ASN A 77 -16.35 15.40 -8.16
N ASN A 78 -17.59 15.53 -7.69
CA ASN A 78 -18.16 14.70 -6.64
C ASN A 78 -18.73 13.43 -7.26
N SER A 79 -17.87 12.54 -7.74
CA SER A 79 -18.30 11.26 -8.32
C SER A 79 -18.03 10.11 -7.38
N ASP A 80 -18.91 9.11 -7.44
CA ASP A 80 -18.72 7.86 -6.74
C ASP A 80 -17.79 6.96 -7.55
N ILE A 81 -16.62 6.64 -7.02
CA ILE A 81 -15.64 5.79 -7.71
C ILE A 81 -15.32 4.54 -6.90
N VAL A 82 -15.08 3.46 -7.65
CA VAL A 82 -14.38 2.27 -7.15
C VAL A 82 -13.11 2.13 -7.96
N LEU A 83 -11.98 2.09 -7.27
CA LEU A 83 -10.66 1.98 -7.86
C LEU A 83 -9.94 0.81 -7.22
N GLU A 84 -9.61 -0.21 -8.01
CA GLU A 84 -8.95 -1.44 -7.56
C GLU A 84 -7.62 -1.61 -8.28
N PHE A 85 -6.54 -1.83 -7.53
CA PHE A 85 -5.25 -2.22 -8.10
C PHE A 85 -4.84 -3.58 -7.57
N TYR A 86 -4.69 -4.57 -8.46
CA TYR A 86 -4.51 -5.96 -8.07
C TYR A 86 -3.54 -6.70 -8.99
N ASN A 87 -2.95 -7.77 -8.48
CA ASN A 87 -2.16 -8.70 -9.27
C ASN A 87 -3.08 -9.49 -10.21
N LYS A 88 -2.80 -9.46 -11.51
CA LYS A 88 -3.62 -10.08 -12.55
C LYS A 88 -3.73 -11.60 -12.41
N GLU A 89 -2.66 -12.26 -11.98
CA GLU A 89 -2.56 -13.73 -11.96
C GLU A 89 -3.36 -14.35 -10.81
N ASN A 90 -3.20 -13.81 -9.60
CA ASN A 90 -3.80 -14.37 -8.38
C ASN A 90 -4.96 -13.54 -7.82
N LYS A 91 -5.21 -12.36 -8.40
CA LYS A 91 -6.25 -11.39 -7.98
C LYS A 91 -6.05 -10.83 -6.57
N ASP A 92 -4.83 -10.90 -6.03
CA ASP A 92 -4.50 -10.26 -4.75
C ASP A 92 -4.61 -8.73 -4.92
N ILE A 93 -5.43 -8.10 -4.08
CA ILE A 93 -5.61 -6.64 -4.05
C ILE A 93 -4.41 -6.01 -3.35
N ILE A 94 -3.77 -5.06 -4.03
CA ILE A 94 -2.70 -4.24 -3.45
C ILE A 94 -3.31 -3.04 -2.71
N PHE A 95 -4.32 -2.41 -3.32
CA PHE A 95 -5.17 -1.43 -2.65
C PHE A 95 -6.52 -1.32 -3.38
N ARG A 96 -7.55 -0.91 -2.64
CA ARG A 96 -8.85 -0.52 -3.19
C ARG A 96 -9.35 0.76 -2.52
N PHE A 97 -9.91 1.65 -3.34
CA PHE A 97 -10.67 2.79 -2.87
C PHE A 97 -12.13 2.65 -3.31
N GLU A 98 -13.04 2.84 -2.36
CA GLU A 98 -14.46 2.97 -2.63
C GLU A 98 -14.94 4.22 -1.91
N THR A 99 -15.40 5.21 -2.67
CA THR A 99 -15.77 6.51 -2.12
C THR A 99 -17.09 6.99 -2.68
N GLN A 100 -17.93 7.50 -1.78
CA GLN A 100 -19.21 8.12 -2.09
C GLN A 100 -19.13 9.62 -2.41
N LYS A 101 -17.92 10.19 -2.57
CA LYS A 101 -17.59 11.50 -3.20
C LYS A 101 -16.08 11.57 -3.40
N ALA A 102 -15.56 11.37 -4.61
CA ALA A 102 -14.12 11.43 -4.90
C ALA A 102 -13.46 12.75 -4.42
N LYS A 103 -14.16 13.88 -4.55
CA LYS A 103 -13.71 15.19 -4.05
C LYS A 103 -13.42 15.24 -2.54
N ASN A 104 -14.02 14.37 -1.72
CA ASN A 104 -13.74 14.33 -0.28
C ASN A 104 -12.30 13.91 0.04
N TYR A 105 -11.62 13.26 -0.90
CA TYR A 105 -10.18 13.04 -0.88
C TYR A 105 -9.44 14.27 -1.44
N PHE A 106 -9.98 15.48 -1.26
CA PHE A 106 -9.48 16.73 -1.88
C PHE A 106 -9.29 16.65 -3.41
N GLY A 107 -10.07 15.79 -4.07
CA GLY A 107 -9.93 15.51 -5.50
C GLY A 107 -8.61 14.86 -5.89
N HIS A 108 -7.86 14.29 -4.93
CA HIS A 108 -6.63 13.57 -5.19
C HIS A 108 -6.38 12.41 -4.21
N ILE A 109 -6.13 11.24 -4.76
CA ILE A 109 -5.66 10.06 -4.05
C ILE A 109 -4.18 9.90 -4.40
N GLU A 110 -3.29 9.91 -3.40
CA GLU A 110 -1.86 9.65 -3.61
C GLU A 110 -1.38 8.52 -2.72
N LEU A 111 -0.80 7.49 -3.33
CA LEU A 111 -0.11 6.40 -2.66
C LEU A 111 1.35 6.40 -3.09
N LYS A 112 2.27 6.24 -2.13
CA LYS A 112 3.70 6.27 -2.40
C LYS A 112 4.35 4.96 -2.00
N ASN A 113 5.42 4.62 -2.71
CA ASN A 113 6.28 3.49 -2.42
C ASN A 113 5.56 2.11 -2.47
N ILE A 114 4.57 1.96 -3.35
CA ILE A 114 3.88 0.68 -3.57
C ILE A 114 4.85 -0.29 -4.23
N VAL A 115 5.13 -1.40 -3.57
CA VAL A 115 6.09 -2.39 -4.03
C VAL A 115 5.45 -3.37 -5.00
N LEU A 116 5.96 -3.44 -6.22
CA LEU A 116 5.53 -4.36 -7.27
C LEU A 116 6.54 -5.50 -7.41
N LYS A 117 6.04 -6.73 -7.49
CA LYS A 117 6.81 -7.92 -7.83
C LYS A 117 6.93 -8.03 -9.36
N GLN A 118 7.70 -9.00 -9.86
CA GLN A 118 7.83 -9.30 -11.31
C GLN A 118 6.56 -9.98 -11.87
N ASN A 119 5.40 -9.35 -11.66
CA ASN A 119 4.09 -9.84 -12.05
C ASN A 119 3.39 -8.82 -12.97
N GLU A 120 2.25 -9.22 -13.50
CA GLU A 120 1.32 -8.33 -14.21
C GLU A 120 0.26 -7.80 -13.24
N TYR A 121 -0.07 -6.52 -13.33
CA TYR A 121 -1.05 -5.87 -12.48
C TYR A 121 -2.14 -5.20 -13.31
N LEU A 122 -3.36 -5.16 -12.79
CA LEU A 122 -4.46 -4.42 -13.37
C LEU A 122 -4.90 -3.34 -12.40
N LEU A 123 -5.09 -2.14 -12.94
CA LEU A 123 -5.83 -1.07 -12.31
C LEU A 123 -7.21 -1.02 -13.00
N LYS A 124 -8.26 -1.12 -12.20
CA LYS A 124 -9.65 -1.03 -12.64
C LYS A 124 -10.27 0.20 -12.00
N LEU A 125 -10.91 1.03 -12.82
CA LEU A 125 -11.68 2.19 -12.36
C LEU A 125 -13.12 2.06 -12.83
N THR A 126 -14.06 2.26 -11.93
CA THR A 126 -15.50 2.34 -12.25
C THR A 126 -16.10 3.55 -11.57
N SER A 127 -17.13 4.13 -12.18
CA SER A 127 -17.87 5.25 -11.60
C SER A 127 -19.36 5.09 -11.82
N GLN A 128 -20.17 5.60 -10.88
CA GLN A 128 -21.63 5.73 -11.09
C GLN A 128 -22.02 7.06 -11.75
N ASP A 129 -21.06 7.98 -11.84
CA ASP A 129 -21.21 9.30 -12.44
C ASP A 129 -20.21 9.48 -13.57
N GLU A 130 -20.47 10.43 -14.47
CA GLU A 130 -19.43 10.91 -15.39
C GLU A 130 -18.25 11.50 -14.61
N ILE A 131 -17.01 11.17 -14.99
CA ILE A 131 -15.82 11.67 -14.30
C ILE A 131 -14.65 11.85 -15.25
N ASP A 132 -14.13 13.08 -15.29
CA ASP A 132 -12.81 13.36 -15.84
C ASP A 132 -11.74 13.13 -14.76
N TYR A 133 -10.69 12.40 -15.10
CA TYR A 133 -9.61 12.13 -14.17
C TYR A 133 -8.22 12.25 -14.79
N ASN A 134 -7.23 12.38 -13.90
CA ASN A 134 -5.83 12.22 -14.25
C ASN A 134 -5.22 11.11 -13.39
N LEU A 135 -4.66 10.10 -14.03
CA LEU A 135 -3.88 9.04 -13.39
C LEU A 135 -2.39 9.35 -13.54
N LYS A 136 -1.61 9.27 -12.45
CA LYS A 136 -0.16 9.46 -12.46
C LYS A 136 0.52 8.25 -11.86
N LEU A 137 1.37 7.60 -12.65
CA LEU A 137 2.17 6.47 -12.22
C LEU A 137 3.65 6.80 -12.40
N ASN A 138 4.43 6.69 -11.33
CA ASN A 138 5.88 6.89 -11.37
C ASN A 138 6.59 5.68 -10.77
N PHE A 139 7.52 5.10 -11.52
CA PHE A 139 8.22 3.88 -11.18
C PHE A 139 9.68 4.15 -10.77
N SER A 140 10.18 3.38 -9.81
CA SER A 140 11.57 3.40 -9.38
C SER A 140 12.07 2.00 -8.96
N GLU A 141 13.38 1.83 -8.82
CA GLU A 141 14.03 0.54 -8.51
C GLU A 141 14.40 0.36 -7.03
N ASP A 142 14.08 1.32 -6.15
CA ASP A 142 14.70 1.43 -4.83
C ASP A 142 14.03 0.53 -3.76
N TYR A 143 14.10 -0.79 -3.97
CA TYR A 143 13.38 -1.80 -3.18
C TYR A 143 13.96 -2.02 -1.77
N LYS A 144 13.18 -1.76 -0.72
CA LYS A 144 13.54 -2.07 0.69
C LYS A 144 12.41 -2.64 1.55
N TYR A 145 11.19 -2.78 1.01
CA TYR A 145 9.98 -3.00 1.80
C TYR A 145 9.10 -4.11 1.21
N LYS A 146 8.22 -4.71 2.02
CA LYS A 146 7.10 -5.58 1.59
C LYS A 146 5.81 -4.75 1.68
N ASN A 147 4.88 -4.87 0.74
CA ASN A 147 3.55 -4.26 0.93
C ASN A 147 2.73 -5.05 1.96
N GLU A 148 1.86 -4.37 2.67
CA GLU A 148 0.71 -5.02 3.28
C GLU A 148 -0.15 -5.71 2.21
N ASN A 149 -0.94 -6.69 2.65
CA ASN A 149 -1.97 -7.30 1.81
C ASN A 149 -3.32 -6.92 2.41
N GLU A 150 -4.16 -6.28 1.60
CA GLU A 150 -5.54 -5.98 1.95
C GLU A 150 -6.47 -7.13 1.48
N TYR A 151 -7.54 -7.49 2.21
CA TYR A 151 -8.04 -6.88 3.45
C TYR A 151 -7.48 -7.55 4.70
N ASN A 152 -6.84 -6.78 5.59
CA ASN A 152 -6.34 -7.28 6.87
C ASN A 152 -7.09 -6.72 8.10
N ASP A 153 -8.34 -6.26 7.92
CA ASP A 153 -9.16 -5.54 8.91
C ASP A 153 -9.74 -6.41 10.03
N ASN A 154 -9.39 -7.69 10.02
CA ASN A 154 -9.85 -8.65 10.98
C ASN A 154 -8.66 -9.44 11.52
N ILE A 155 -8.67 -9.71 12.82
CA ILE A 155 -7.58 -10.43 13.47
C ILE A 155 -7.31 -11.82 12.87
N PHE A 156 -8.32 -12.46 12.27
CA PHE A 156 -8.20 -13.74 11.60
C PHE A 156 -7.56 -13.64 10.20
N TYR A 157 -7.59 -12.46 9.58
CA TYR A 157 -6.95 -12.16 8.29
C TYR A 157 -5.63 -11.38 8.45
N ALA A 158 -5.08 -11.35 9.67
CA ALA A 158 -3.86 -10.62 9.96
C ALA A 158 -2.68 -11.03 9.05
N GLU A 159 -2.03 -10.04 8.45
CA GLU A 159 -0.88 -10.22 7.55
C GLU A 159 0.38 -10.59 8.35
N GLU A 160 1.21 -11.50 7.82
CA GLU A 160 2.40 -11.95 8.54
C GLU A 160 3.62 -11.02 8.31
N ILE A 161 4.22 -10.58 9.42
CA ILE A 161 5.61 -10.10 9.43
C ILE A 161 6.50 -11.29 9.80
N GLU A 162 7.12 -11.86 8.78
CA GLU A 162 7.76 -13.18 8.78
C GLU A 162 9.04 -13.22 9.63
N TYR A 163 9.81 -12.12 9.67
CA TYR A 163 11.09 -12.06 10.39
C TYR A 163 11.36 -10.65 10.94
N PRO A 164 12.23 -10.53 11.97
CA PRO A 164 12.57 -9.24 12.55
C PRO A 164 13.19 -8.31 11.51
N ASN A 165 12.86 -7.03 11.59
CA ASN A 165 13.24 -5.97 10.65
C ASN A 165 12.69 -6.12 9.22
N GLN A 166 11.78 -7.07 8.97
CA GLN A 166 10.96 -7.03 7.76
C GLN A 166 10.05 -5.81 7.84
N LYS A 167 10.33 -4.80 7.01
CA LYS A 167 9.54 -3.57 6.95
C LYS A 167 8.34 -3.76 6.04
N ILE A 168 7.15 -3.60 6.61
CA ILE A 168 5.89 -3.58 5.87
C ILE A 168 5.50 -2.14 5.56
N ASN A 169 5.30 -1.83 4.29
CA ASN A 169 4.66 -0.60 3.82
C ASN A 169 3.16 -0.82 3.80
N GLY A 170 2.43 -0.09 4.63
CA GLY A 170 0.98 -0.10 4.64
C GLY A 170 0.38 1.29 4.51
N PHE A 171 -0.94 1.36 4.37
CA PHE A 171 -1.71 2.57 4.18
C PHE A 171 -2.99 2.49 4.99
N PHE A 172 -3.32 3.57 5.71
CA PHE A 172 -4.68 3.71 6.20
C PHE A 172 -5.56 4.20 5.06
N ILE A 173 -6.56 3.40 4.70
CA ILE A 173 -7.53 3.68 3.65
C ILE A 173 -8.93 3.66 4.25
N LYS A 174 -9.59 4.83 4.27
CA LYS A 174 -10.96 4.91 4.78
C LYS A 174 -11.89 3.96 4.02
N LYS A 175 -12.56 3.08 4.78
CA LYS A 175 -13.57 2.13 4.29
C LYS A 175 -14.69 1.95 5.31
N GLU A 176 -15.78 1.31 4.90
CA GLU A 176 -16.81 0.86 5.85
C GLU A 176 -16.26 -0.34 6.64
N LEU A 177 -16.10 -0.17 7.96
CA LEU A 177 -15.48 -1.19 8.81
C LEU A 177 -16.53 -2.03 9.56
N ALA A 178 -16.48 -3.34 9.36
CA ALA A 178 -17.14 -4.30 10.23
C ALA A 178 -16.22 -4.64 11.41
N LEU A 179 -16.34 -3.87 12.50
CA LEU A 179 -15.47 -4.00 13.68
C LEU A 179 -15.52 -5.40 14.32
N ASP A 180 -14.35 -5.99 14.55
CA ASP A 180 -14.19 -7.25 15.28
C ASP A 180 -14.61 -7.09 16.76
N GLU A 181 -15.56 -7.91 17.21
CA GLU A 181 -16.04 -7.93 18.61
C GLU A 181 -14.91 -8.03 19.63
N LYS A 182 -13.81 -8.72 19.30
CA LYS A 182 -12.66 -8.88 20.20
C LYS A 182 -11.97 -7.57 20.51
N ILE A 183 -11.99 -6.60 19.57
CA ILE A 183 -11.28 -5.34 19.74
C ILE A 183 -12.18 -4.22 20.26
N LYS A 184 -13.50 -4.30 20.06
CA LYS A 184 -14.45 -3.20 20.33
C LYS A 184 -14.29 -2.55 21.70
N GLN A 185 -14.09 -3.35 22.75
CA GLN A 185 -13.93 -2.85 24.12
C GLN A 185 -12.65 -2.02 24.36
N TYR A 186 -11.68 -2.10 23.45
CA TYR A 186 -10.40 -1.40 23.57
C TYR A 186 -10.32 -0.14 22.68
N LEU A 187 -11.32 0.07 21.83
CA LEU A 187 -11.41 1.21 20.91
C LEU A 187 -11.89 2.47 21.65
N LYS A 188 -11.46 3.63 21.16
CA LYS A 188 -12.01 4.92 21.59
C LYS A 188 -13.41 5.10 21.00
N ASN A 189 -14.24 5.90 21.67
CA ASN A 189 -15.50 6.37 21.12
C ASN A 189 -15.26 7.55 20.16
N GLU A 190 -14.49 7.29 19.11
CA GLU A 190 -14.09 8.23 18.06
C GLU A 190 -14.31 7.55 16.70
N ASN A 191 -14.41 8.34 15.63
CA ASN A 191 -14.55 7.80 14.29
C ASN A 191 -13.26 7.07 13.88
N ILE A 192 -13.40 5.79 13.53
CA ILE A 192 -12.31 4.95 13.06
C ILE A 192 -12.27 5.08 11.54
N ILE A 193 -11.08 5.43 11.03
CA ILE A 193 -10.82 5.50 9.60
C ILE A 193 -10.48 4.12 9.06
N ASP A 194 -9.56 3.43 9.74
CA ASP A 194 -9.05 2.14 9.32
C ASP A 194 -8.46 1.34 10.49
N ILE A 195 -8.41 0.02 10.35
CA ILE A 195 -7.75 -0.90 11.27
C ILE A 195 -7.01 -1.96 10.47
N ASP A 196 -5.68 -2.04 10.66
CA ASP A 196 -4.86 -3.04 9.99
C ASP A 196 -4.36 -4.06 11.00
N PHE A 197 -4.60 -5.34 10.75
CA PHE A 197 -4.09 -6.43 11.57
C PHE A 197 -2.85 -7.09 10.98
N TYR A 198 -1.87 -7.29 11.87
CA TYR A 198 -0.64 -8.01 11.59
C TYR A 198 -0.44 -9.13 12.60
N LYS A 199 0.31 -10.15 12.20
CA LYS A 199 0.74 -11.23 13.09
C LYS A 199 2.25 -11.42 13.00
N ILE A 200 2.83 -11.76 14.13
CA ILE A 200 4.23 -12.15 14.26
C ILE A 200 4.31 -13.47 15.01
N LYS A 201 5.31 -14.28 14.67
CA LYS A 201 5.55 -15.56 15.34
C LYS A 201 7.01 -15.69 15.74
N ASN A 202 7.25 -16.09 16.98
CA ASN A 202 8.58 -16.48 17.40
C ASN A 202 8.82 -17.91 16.90
N TYR A 203 9.55 -18.05 15.80
CA TYR A 203 9.93 -19.35 15.25
C TYR A 203 11.08 -20.03 16.00
N THR A 204 11.68 -19.35 16.98
CA THR A 204 12.78 -19.90 17.78
C THR A 204 12.26 -20.75 18.94
N ASP A 205 13.15 -21.56 19.52
CA ASP A 205 12.94 -22.38 20.71
C ASP A 205 13.34 -21.67 22.02
N ILE A 206 13.67 -20.38 21.94
CA ILE A 206 14.05 -19.53 23.07
C ILE A 206 13.06 -18.37 23.27
N ASP A 207 12.87 -18.00 24.53
CA ASP A 207 12.17 -16.77 24.87
C ASP A 207 13.08 -15.58 24.57
N SER A 208 12.49 -14.51 24.08
CA SER A 208 13.21 -13.30 23.69
C SER A 208 12.38 -12.06 24.03
N TYR A 209 12.95 -10.88 23.78
CA TYR A 209 12.20 -9.63 23.87
C TYR A 209 12.22 -8.93 22.53
N ILE A 210 11.10 -8.29 22.19
CA ILE A 210 10.97 -7.52 20.95
C ILE A 210 10.43 -6.12 21.22
N ASN A 211 10.72 -5.23 20.27
CA ASN A 211 10.00 -3.97 20.12
C ASN A 211 9.16 -4.06 18.84
N ILE A 212 7.93 -3.54 18.90
CA ILE A 212 7.08 -3.31 17.73
C ILE A 212 7.13 -1.82 17.43
N ILE A 213 7.39 -1.46 16.17
CA ILE A 213 7.72 -0.10 15.76
C ILE A 213 6.90 0.26 14.54
N LEU A 214 6.14 1.35 14.66
CA LEU A 214 5.45 2.01 13.57
C LEU A 214 6.13 3.35 13.29
N GLU A 215 6.72 3.48 12.10
CA GLU A 215 7.21 4.76 11.58
C GLU A 215 6.04 5.43 10.84
N TYR A 216 5.43 6.41 11.50
CA TYR A 216 4.35 7.22 10.93
C TYR A 216 4.41 8.63 11.50
N LYS A 217 3.88 9.62 10.76
CA LYS A 217 3.96 11.03 11.15
C LYS A 217 2.90 11.46 12.16
N GLU A 218 1.83 10.68 12.32
CA GLU A 218 0.78 10.92 13.31
C GLU A 218 0.79 9.83 14.39
N ASP A 219 0.00 10.05 15.45
CA ASP A 219 -0.16 9.10 16.54
C ASP A 219 -1.15 8.00 16.16
N ILE A 220 -0.65 6.78 16.00
CA ILE A 220 -1.45 5.58 15.75
C ILE A 220 -1.51 4.74 17.00
N GLU A 221 -2.70 4.27 17.29
CA GLU A 221 -2.93 3.37 18.40
C GLU A 221 -2.57 1.93 18.01
N ILE A 222 -1.66 1.32 18.77
CA ILE A 222 -1.25 -0.07 18.60
C ILE A 222 -1.83 -0.89 19.75
N ILE A 223 -2.56 -1.96 19.43
CA ILE A 223 -3.04 -2.94 20.41
C ILE A 223 -2.41 -4.30 20.11
N LEU A 224 -1.82 -4.91 21.13
CA LEU A 224 -1.17 -6.20 21.05
C LEU A 224 -2.02 -7.28 21.73
N PHE A 225 -2.17 -8.41 21.07
CA PHE A 225 -2.85 -9.59 21.57
C PHE A 225 -1.97 -10.84 21.53
N ASP A 226 -2.25 -11.81 22.40
CA ASP A 226 -1.63 -13.14 22.36
C ASP A 226 -2.24 -14.04 21.27
N GLU A 227 -1.74 -15.27 21.14
CA GLU A 227 -2.23 -16.26 20.16
C GLU A 227 -3.71 -16.64 20.33
N ASN A 228 -4.29 -16.41 21.51
CA ASN A 228 -5.69 -16.66 21.83
C ASN A 228 -6.54 -15.39 21.69
N HIS A 229 -5.95 -14.29 21.22
CA HIS A 229 -6.54 -12.97 21.08
C HIS A 229 -6.89 -12.29 22.42
N ASN A 230 -6.20 -12.66 23.49
CA ASN A 230 -6.29 -11.93 24.75
C ASN A 230 -5.44 -10.66 24.67
N TYR A 231 -5.97 -9.56 25.20
CA TYR A 231 -5.25 -8.29 25.29
C TYR A 231 -3.97 -8.43 26.11
N ILE A 232 -2.87 -7.89 25.58
CA ILE A 232 -1.57 -7.80 26.26
C ILE A 232 -1.30 -6.35 26.64
N ARG A 233 -1.30 -5.45 25.65
CA ARG A 233 -0.86 -4.06 25.83
C ARG A 233 -1.40 -3.15 24.74
N LYS A 234 -1.57 -1.88 25.08
CA LYS A 234 -1.89 -0.76 24.20
C LYS A 234 -0.80 0.30 24.28
N SER A 235 -0.44 0.93 23.16
CA SER A 235 0.54 2.04 23.10
C SER A 235 0.29 2.90 21.86
N ILE A 236 1.08 3.96 21.70
CA ILE A 236 1.08 4.82 20.51
C ILE A 236 2.39 4.62 19.75
N ASN A 237 2.30 4.28 18.45
CA ASN A 237 3.40 4.10 17.49
C ASN A 237 4.52 3.09 17.84
N ARG A 238 4.67 2.69 19.10
CA ARG A 238 5.74 1.80 19.55
C ARG A 238 5.33 1.02 20.78
N ILE A 239 5.66 -0.27 20.80
CA ILE A 239 5.54 -1.11 21.99
C ILE A 239 6.91 -1.73 22.29
N ASP A 240 7.54 -1.28 23.37
CA ASP A 240 8.86 -1.77 23.76
C ASP A 240 8.82 -2.98 24.70
N ASN A 241 9.87 -3.80 24.58
CA ASN A 241 10.22 -4.83 25.55
C ASN A 241 9.09 -5.84 25.81
N ILE A 242 8.48 -6.32 24.74
CA ILE A 242 7.47 -7.37 24.79
C ILE A 242 8.15 -8.72 24.93
N ASN A 243 7.70 -9.49 25.91
CA ASN A 243 8.14 -10.87 26.07
C ASN A 243 7.61 -11.69 24.89
N PHE A 244 8.51 -12.18 24.05
CA PHE A 244 8.23 -12.90 22.82
C PHE A 244 8.55 -14.37 23.03
N SER A 245 7.58 -15.08 23.60
CA SER A 245 7.76 -16.47 24.02
C SER A 245 7.98 -17.39 22.82
N ARG A 246 8.84 -18.39 23.00
CA ARG A 246 9.16 -19.37 21.95
C ARG A 246 7.92 -20.04 21.36
N ASN A 247 7.91 -20.24 20.05
CA ASN A 247 6.81 -20.87 19.31
C ASN A 247 5.44 -20.19 19.48
N LYS A 248 5.36 -18.98 20.05
CA LYS A 248 4.12 -18.23 20.23
C LYS A 248 3.90 -17.22 19.12
N LYS A 249 2.62 -16.93 18.89
CA LYS A 249 2.13 -15.93 17.95
C LYS A 249 1.54 -14.75 18.72
N TYR A 250 1.63 -13.58 18.11
CA TYR A 250 1.08 -12.35 18.62
C TYR A 250 0.40 -11.62 17.47
N TYR A 251 -0.67 -10.91 17.79
CA TYR A 251 -1.44 -10.12 16.84
C TYR A 251 -1.34 -8.65 17.20
N ILE A 252 -1.13 -7.82 16.19
CA ILE A 252 -0.95 -6.38 16.29
C ILE A 252 -2.11 -5.75 15.54
N ALA A 253 -2.90 -4.92 16.19
CA ALA A 253 -3.88 -4.06 15.54
C ALA A 253 -3.32 -2.64 15.51
N LEU A 254 -3.24 -2.05 14.32
CA LEU A 254 -3.01 -0.62 14.12
C LEU A 254 -4.36 0.04 13.94
N ILE A 255 -4.69 1.06 14.72
CA ILE A 255 -5.98 1.74 14.65
C ILE A 255 -5.76 3.21 14.39
N TYR A 256 -6.31 3.69 13.29
CA TYR A 256 -6.31 5.10 12.94
C TYR A 256 -7.68 5.72 13.16
N TYR A 257 -7.72 6.77 13.98
CA TYR A 257 -8.93 7.56 14.26
C TYR A 257 -8.88 8.88 13.50
N GLY A 258 -10.02 9.35 13.03
CA GLY A 258 -10.10 10.62 12.33
C GLY A 258 -11.43 10.88 11.66
N GLU A 259 -11.58 12.12 11.19
CA GLU A 259 -12.77 12.59 10.47
C GLU A 259 -12.49 12.82 8.98
N LYS A 260 -11.22 13.04 8.63
CA LYS A 260 -10.80 13.34 7.26
C LYS A 260 -10.44 12.05 6.54
N TYR A 261 -10.82 11.98 5.27
CA TYR A 261 -10.31 10.99 4.34
C TYR A 261 -8.81 11.22 4.21
N LEU A 262 -8.03 10.22 4.58
CA LEU A 262 -6.59 10.29 4.58
C LEU A 262 -6.07 8.99 3.99
N ILE A 263 -5.08 9.13 3.13
CA ILE A 263 -4.40 8.02 2.45
C ILE A 263 -2.93 8.31 2.66
N GLU A 264 -2.35 7.66 3.65
CA GLU A 264 -0.97 7.92 4.03
C GLU A 264 -0.24 6.66 4.40
N GLN A 265 1.01 6.62 3.96
CA GLN A 265 1.88 5.48 4.12
C GLN A 265 2.44 5.43 5.54
N TYR A 266 2.42 4.25 6.15
CA TYR A 266 3.21 3.93 7.33
C TYR A 266 4.20 2.80 7.06
N ILE A 267 5.14 2.61 7.98
CA ILE A 267 6.05 1.48 7.95
C ILE A 267 5.99 0.75 9.30
N LEU A 268 5.60 -0.53 9.28
CA LEU A 268 5.54 -1.40 10.46
C LEU A 268 6.65 -2.46 10.42
N TYR A 269 7.30 -2.69 11.56
CA TYR A 269 8.21 -3.82 11.76
C TYR A 269 8.37 -4.16 13.24
N TYR A 270 9.02 -5.28 13.52
CA TYR A 270 9.47 -5.62 14.87
C TYR A 270 10.97 -5.92 14.87
N GLU A 271 11.64 -5.67 15.99
CA GLU A 271 13.07 -5.94 16.18
C GLU A 271 13.29 -6.69 17.50
N PHE A 272 14.36 -7.49 17.59
CA PHE A 272 14.78 -8.02 18.88
C PHE A 272 15.36 -6.90 19.76
N SER A 273 15.04 -6.94 21.05
CA SER A 273 15.53 -6.00 22.05
C SER A 273 16.44 -6.70 23.06
N ASN A 274 17.51 -6.01 23.48
CA ASN A 274 18.53 -6.53 24.39
C ASN A 274 18.15 -6.40 25.88
N ARG A 275 16.88 -6.55 26.22
CA ARG A 275 16.46 -6.46 27.61
C ARG A 275 16.98 -7.62 28.44
#